data_AF-A0A0F9M2L0-F1
#
_entry.id   AF-A0A0F9M2L0-F1
#
_cell.length_a   1.000
_cell.length_b   1.000
_cell.length_c   1.000
_cell.angle_alpha   90.00
_cell.angle_beta   90.00
_cell.angle_gamma   90.00
#
_symmetry.space_group_name_H-M   'P 1'
#
loop_
_entity.id
_entity.type
_entity.pdbx_description
1 polymer ?
#
loop_
_entity_poly.entity_id
_entity_poly.type
_entity_poly.pdbx_seq_one_letter_code
_entity_poly.pdbx_strand_id
1 'polypeptide(L)'
;CEIIRSKGNKRKLADILGEDEVPDNFDYRDYSVIRIPYELIPEGFMDDRQITRAKATIHSGIYEREYGAVFSGDSNGFFKKTLIESCVASDIKPITLPSGPITFEAQLSGSSIYKYVYGIDPASERDNFSIIILELHKDHTRVVYGWSTNRKDFKRRLQSGLAGKYDFYGFCARKIRDLMKVFPCDAIAMDAQGGGIAIEEALHDPDKMESGELPIWPIIEDKEKDTDIKSGLHILHLCQFAKADWTAESNHGLRKDLEDKVLLFPRFDPLSLELATQDDKIRSDVWKKKNPSKKFNIYDTLEDCVMEIEELKDELCTIVLTRTGTGVNSRDRWDTPEVKLLDGKKGRLRKDRYSALVMSNAVARNIHRAEPILKYEVIGGFTKDIKGKNKGNKLYHGPDWFTQGVNSGTVFGVVRR
;
A
#
# COMPACT_ATOMS: atom_id res chain seq x y z
N CYS A 1 -9.42 24.61 -20.85
CA CYS A 1 -9.55 25.89 -21.57
C CYS A 1 -10.26 26.89 -20.65
N GLU A 2 -9.51 27.85 -20.11
CA GLU A 2 -10.01 28.84 -19.15
C GLU A 2 -10.88 29.90 -19.83
N ILE A 3 -10.63 30.20 -21.11
CA ILE A 3 -11.45 31.09 -21.95
C ILE A 3 -12.91 30.64 -21.99
N ILE A 4 -13.19 29.37 -22.31
CA ILE A 4 -14.56 28.84 -22.34
C ILE A 4 -15.17 28.82 -20.93
N ARG A 5 -14.37 28.47 -19.91
CA ARG A 5 -14.81 28.44 -18.51
C ARG A 5 -15.12 29.83 -17.94
N SER A 6 -14.58 30.90 -18.54
CA SER A 6 -14.85 32.27 -18.17
C SER A 6 -16.33 32.66 -18.37
N LYS A 7 -17.03 31.97 -19.29
CA LYS A 7 -18.40 32.29 -19.72
C LYS A 7 -18.59 33.78 -20.08
N GLY A 8 -17.58 34.40 -20.70
CA GLY A 8 -17.62 35.80 -21.11
C GLY A 8 -17.34 36.81 -19.99
N ASN A 9 -16.87 36.36 -18.82
CA ASN A 9 -16.52 37.25 -17.73
C ASN A 9 -15.29 38.09 -18.10
N LYS A 10 -15.50 39.39 -18.35
CA LYS A 10 -14.45 40.32 -18.80
C LYS A 10 -13.24 40.37 -17.87
N ARG A 11 -13.43 40.32 -16.55
CA ARG A 11 -12.32 40.35 -15.59
C ARG A 11 -11.47 39.08 -15.66
N LYS A 12 -12.11 37.91 -15.69
CA LYS A 12 -11.39 36.65 -15.87
C LYS A 12 -10.69 36.57 -17.22
N LEU A 13 -11.32 37.09 -18.27
CA LEU A 13 -10.77 37.11 -19.61
C LEU A 13 -9.57 38.06 -19.72
N ALA A 14 -9.62 39.23 -19.08
CA ALA A 14 -8.48 40.14 -18.93
C ALA A 14 -7.30 39.45 -18.23
N ASP A 15 -7.57 38.75 -17.12
CA ASP A 15 -6.56 37.98 -16.39
C ASP A 15 -5.95 36.85 -17.25
N ILE A 16 -6.76 36.15 -18.05
CA ILE A 16 -6.33 35.05 -18.93
C ILE A 16 -5.53 35.54 -20.14
N LEU A 17 -5.95 36.67 -20.72
CA LEU A 17 -5.33 37.25 -21.93
C LEU A 17 -4.09 38.09 -21.58
N GLY A 18 -3.92 38.51 -20.33
CA GLY A 18 -2.84 39.39 -19.88
C GLY A 18 -3.01 40.84 -20.36
N GLU A 19 -4.25 41.25 -20.63
CA GLU A 19 -4.61 42.56 -21.16
C GLU A 19 -5.66 43.21 -20.24
N ASP A 20 -5.54 44.52 -19.99
CA ASP A 20 -6.46 45.26 -19.11
C ASP A 20 -7.88 45.38 -19.70
N GLU A 21 -8.02 45.25 -21.02
CA GLU A 21 -9.30 45.32 -21.74
C GLU A 21 -9.49 44.12 -22.67
N VAL A 22 -10.67 43.50 -22.58
CA VAL A 22 -11.09 42.42 -23.49
C VAL A 22 -11.76 43.06 -24.71
N PRO A 23 -11.39 42.69 -25.95
CA PRO A 23 -11.99 43.24 -27.16
C PRO A 23 -13.52 43.17 -27.15
N ASP A 24 -14.19 44.23 -27.62
CA ASP A 24 -15.66 44.32 -27.59
C ASP A 24 -16.37 43.24 -28.43
N ASN A 25 -15.66 42.69 -29.43
CA ASN A 25 -16.13 41.61 -30.29
C ASN A 25 -15.73 40.21 -29.79
N PHE A 26 -15.16 40.10 -28.58
CA PHE A 26 -14.73 38.82 -28.04
C PHE A 26 -15.94 37.98 -27.59
N ASP A 27 -16.17 36.84 -28.24
CA ASP A 27 -17.17 35.86 -27.83
C ASP A 27 -16.50 34.55 -27.42
N TYR A 28 -16.63 34.20 -26.13
CA TYR A 28 -16.10 32.94 -25.62
C TYR A 28 -16.74 31.70 -26.27
N ARG A 29 -17.92 31.86 -26.92
CA ARG A 29 -18.63 30.80 -27.65
C ARG A 29 -17.99 30.46 -28.99
N ASP A 30 -17.15 31.34 -29.52
CA ASP A 30 -16.37 31.08 -30.74
C ASP A 30 -15.21 30.13 -30.48
N TYR A 31 -14.88 29.89 -29.20
CA TYR A 31 -13.83 28.98 -28.80
C TYR A 31 -14.39 27.59 -28.51
N SER A 32 -13.75 26.58 -29.07
CA SER A 32 -13.99 25.18 -28.73
C SER A 32 -12.66 24.50 -28.42
N VAL A 33 -12.72 23.45 -27.59
CA VAL A 33 -11.61 22.51 -27.46
C VAL A 33 -11.93 21.34 -28.36
N ILE A 34 -11.14 21.19 -29.42
CA ILE A 34 -11.20 20.02 -30.28
C ILE A 34 -9.99 19.12 -29.98
N ARG A 35 -10.22 17.81 -30.02
CA ARG A 35 -9.15 16.80 -30.08
C ARG A 35 -9.35 16.06 -31.38
N ILE A 36 -8.27 15.95 -32.15
CA ILE A 36 -8.28 15.27 -33.43
C ILE A 36 -7.51 13.97 -33.23
N PRO A 37 -8.10 12.80 -33.52
CA PRO A 37 -7.37 11.54 -33.47
C PRO A 37 -6.23 11.58 -34.48
N TYR A 38 -5.14 10.87 -34.19
CA TYR A 38 -3.95 10.87 -35.04
C TYR A 38 -4.28 10.44 -36.48
N GLU A 39 -5.28 9.58 -36.68
CA GLU A 39 -5.70 9.15 -38.01
C GLU A 39 -6.27 10.30 -38.87
N LEU A 40 -6.62 11.45 -38.27
CA LEU A 40 -7.22 12.60 -38.93
C LEU A 40 -6.34 13.86 -38.92
N ILE A 41 -5.13 13.81 -38.32
CA ILE A 41 -4.19 14.94 -38.40
C ILE A 41 -3.41 14.88 -39.72
N PRO A 42 -2.91 16.03 -40.24
CA PRO A 42 -2.11 16.05 -41.46
C PRO A 42 -0.84 15.18 -41.36
N GLU A 43 -0.43 14.58 -42.48
CA GLU A 43 0.80 13.79 -42.56
C GLU A 43 2.01 14.64 -42.14
N GLY A 44 2.91 14.06 -41.33
CA GLY A 44 4.09 14.75 -40.80
C GLY A 44 3.85 15.63 -39.56
N PHE A 45 2.60 15.78 -39.09
CA PHE A 45 2.29 16.53 -37.86
C PHE A 45 2.71 15.77 -36.59
N MET A 46 2.74 14.43 -36.65
CA MET A 46 3.35 13.54 -35.67
C MET A 46 4.22 12.50 -36.40
N ASP A 47 5.25 11.99 -35.72
CA ASP A 47 6.11 10.94 -36.29
C ASP A 47 5.38 9.60 -36.30
N ASP A 48 5.00 9.10 -37.48
CA ASP A 48 4.32 7.81 -37.66
C ASP A 48 5.06 6.64 -37.03
N ARG A 49 6.39 6.71 -36.94
CA ARG A 49 7.19 5.68 -36.27
C ARG A 49 6.96 5.70 -34.76
N GLN A 50 6.84 6.88 -34.16
CA GLN A 50 6.48 7.02 -32.75
C GLN A 50 5.06 6.57 -32.49
N ILE A 51 4.10 6.91 -33.34
CA ILE A 51 2.70 6.48 -33.18
C ILE A 51 2.56 4.97 -33.32
N THR A 52 3.17 4.38 -34.35
CA THR A 52 3.14 2.93 -34.58
C THR A 52 3.80 2.19 -33.42
N ARG A 53 4.89 2.74 -32.89
CA ARG A 53 5.54 2.23 -31.69
C ARG A 53 4.61 2.33 -30.49
N ALA A 54 4.04 3.50 -30.21
CA ALA A 54 3.10 3.72 -29.11
C ALA A 54 1.91 2.74 -29.19
N LYS A 55 1.32 2.55 -30.37
CA LYS A 55 0.24 1.59 -30.62
C LYS A 55 0.62 0.15 -30.29
N ALA A 56 1.89 -0.22 -30.49
CA ALA A 56 2.39 -1.56 -30.23
C ALA A 56 2.85 -1.78 -28.78
N THR A 57 3.30 -0.72 -28.10
CA THR A 57 3.95 -0.81 -26.78
C THR A 57 3.08 -0.35 -25.62
N ILE A 58 2.01 0.41 -25.88
CA ILE A 58 1.12 0.98 -24.85
C ILE A 58 -0.20 0.20 -24.82
N HIS A 59 -0.83 0.10 -23.65
CA HIS A 59 -2.17 -0.48 -23.52
C HIS A 59 -3.19 0.30 -24.37
N SER A 60 -4.12 -0.42 -25.03
CA SER A 60 -5.08 0.18 -25.98
C SER A 60 -5.85 1.36 -25.40
N GLY A 61 -6.33 1.25 -24.15
CA GLY A 61 -7.07 2.35 -23.52
C GLY A 61 -6.23 3.58 -23.14
N ILE A 62 -4.89 3.46 -23.08
CA ILE A 62 -3.99 4.62 -22.94
C ILE A 62 -3.70 5.18 -24.33
N TYR A 63 -3.38 4.32 -25.29
CA TYR A 63 -3.15 4.71 -26.68
C TYR A 63 -4.35 5.46 -27.28
N GLU A 64 -5.57 4.95 -27.09
CA GLU A 64 -6.81 5.58 -27.55
C GLU A 64 -7.05 6.96 -26.92
N ARG A 65 -6.60 7.15 -25.68
CA ARG A 65 -6.75 8.42 -24.96
C ARG A 65 -5.71 9.46 -25.39
N GLU A 66 -4.48 9.01 -25.63
CA GLU A 66 -3.36 9.87 -26.03
C GLU A 66 -3.40 10.20 -27.52
N TYR A 67 -3.68 9.23 -28.37
CA TYR A 67 -3.57 9.33 -29.83
C TYR A 67 -4.90 9.16 -30.56
N GLY A 68 -5.84 8.38 -30.01
CA GLY A 68 -7.14 8.12 -30.64
C GLY A 68 -8.23 9.16 -30.34
N ALA A 69 -7.92 10.21 -29.56
CA ALA A 69 -8.88 11.21 -29.09
C ALA A 69 -10.15 10.61 -28.43
N VAL A 70 -10.06 9.40 -27.86
CA VAL A 70 -11.18 8.71 -27.22
C VAL A 70 -11.34 9.17 -25.77
N PHE A 71 -12.55 9.59 -25.43
CA PHE A 71 -12.96 9.83 -24.04
C PHE A 71 -13.42 8.51 -23.41
N SER A 72 -12.49 7.75 -22.83
CA SER A 72 -12.85 6.62 -21.99
C SER A 72 -13.53 7.14 -20.72
N GLY A 73 -14.76 6.68 -20.44
CA GLY A 73 -15.47 7.08 -19.23
C GLY A 73 -14.82 6.58 -17.93
N ASP A 74 -13.98 5.55 -18.02
CA ASP A 74 -13.25 4.95 -16.89
C ASP A 74 -12.04 4.14 -17.39
N SER A 75 -11.24 3.58 -16.48
CA SER A 75 -10.20 2.60 -16.82
C SER A 75 -10.82 1.24 -17.24
N ASN A 76 -10.11 0.52 -18.11
CA ASN A 76 -10.48 -0.85 -18.50
C ASN A 76 -10.01 -1.91 -17.49
N GLY A 77 -9.38 -1.50 -16.39
CA GLY A 77 -8.94 -2.39 -15.33
C GLY A 77 -10.09 -3.07 -14.59
N PHE A 78 -9.73 -4.14 -13.88
CA PHE A 78 -10.55 -4.82 -12.89
C PHE A 78 -10.90 -3.88 -11.72
N PHE A 79 -9.93 -3.06 -11.30
CA PHE A 79 -10.16 -1.92 -10.42
C PHE A 79 -10.36 -0.66 -11.26
N LYS A 80 -11.56 -0.11 -11.20
CA LYS A 80 -11.92 1.10 -11.94
C LYS A 80 -11.22 2.33 -11.36
N LYS A 81 -10.73 3.24 -12.21
CA LYS A 81 -10.11 4.49 -11.74
C LYS A 81 -11.14 5.29 -10.95
N THR A 82 -12.38 5.36 -11.41
CA THR A 82 -13.45 6.05 -10.65
C THR A 82 -13.69 5.44 -9.27
N LEU A 83 -13.62 4.11 -9.15
CA LEU A 83 -13.74 3.41 -7.86
C LEU A 83 -12.57 3.77 -6.93
N ILE A 84 -11.34 3.69 -7.42
CA ILE A 84 -10.13 4.02 -6.65
C ILE A 84 -10.17 5.49 -6.20
N GLU A 85 -10.47 6.42 -7.10
CA GLU A 85 -10.60 7.85 -6.78
C GLU A 85 -11.73 8.12 -5.77
N SER A 86 -12.80 7.31 -5.78
CA SER A 86 -13.87 7.43 -4.79
C SER A 86 -13.47 6.97 -3.38
N CYS A 87 -12.32 6.32 -3.24
CA CYS A 87 -11.71 5.88 -1.98
C CYS A 87 -10.58 6.81 -1.50
N VAL A 88 -10.29 7.90 -2.22
CA VAL A 88 -9.31 8.91 -1.83
C VAL A 88 -9.93 9.87 -0.82
N ALA A 89 -9.26 10.04 0.33
CA ALA A 89 -9.71 10.95 1.37
C ALA A 89 -9.76 12.40 0.86
N SER A 90 -10.77 13.18 1.28
CA SER A 90 -10.99 14.54 0.80
C SER A 90 -11.68 15.41 1.84
N ASP A 91 -11.17 16.63 2.02
CA ASP A 91 -11.82 17.63 2.88
C ASP A 91 -13.08 18.23 2.25
N ILE A 92 -13.22 18.18 0.92
CA ILE A 92 -14.35 18.76 0.18
C ILE A 92 -15.52 17.77 0.12
N LYS A 93 -15.23 16.49 -0.06
CA LYS A 93 -16.22 15.40 -0.13
C LYS A 93 -15.75 14.24 0.74
N PRO A 94 -15.81 14.39 2.08
CA PRO A 94 -15.29 13.39 2.99
C PRO A 94 -16.08 12.08 2.90
N ILE A 95 -15.35 10.98 2.94
CA ILE A 95 -15.94 9.66 3.12
C ILE A 95 -16.37 9.58 4.59
N THR A 96 -17.65 9.29 4.83
CA THR A 96 -18.20 9.21 6.19
C THR A 96 -18.47 7.76 6.54
N LEU A 97 -17.87 7.31 7.65
CA LEU A 97 -18.05 5.98 8.23
C LEU A 97 -18.62 6.14 9.65
N PRO A 98 -18.99 5.05 10.35
CA PRO A 98 -19.48 5.13 11.74
C PRO A 98 -18.55 5.89 12.70
N SER A 99 -17.23 5.89 12.44
CA SER A 99 -16.23 6.66 13.19
C SER A 99 -16.21 8.16 12.86
N GLY A 100 -16.91 8.60 11.81
CA GLY A 100 -17.00 10.00 11.38
C GLY A 100 -16.45 10.25 9.96
N PRO A 101 -16.28 11.53 9.59
CA PRO A 101 -15.64 11.89 8.33
C PRO A 101 -14.15 11.54 8.36
N ILE A 102 -13.67 10.92 7.29
CA ILE A 102 -12.29 10.46 7.15
C ILE A 102 -11.48 11.40 6.27
N THR A 103 -10.46 12.01 6.87
CA THR A 103 -9.35 12.69 6.19
C THR A 103 -8.03 12.18 6.76
N PHE A 104 -7.06 11.88 5.90
CA PHE A 104 -5.69 11.56 6.30
C PHE A 104 -4.71 11.74 5.14
N GLU A 105 -3.43 11.78 5.46
CA GLU A 105 -2.30 11.91 4.52
C GLU A 105 -1.41 10.67 4.55
N ALA A 106 -0.50 10.58 3.59
CA ALA A 106 0.63 9.67 3.68
C ALA A 106 1.48 10.02 4.92
N GLN A 107 2.16 9.03 5.49
CA GLN A 107 2.87 9.16 6.76
C GLN A 107 4.25 8.53 6.65
N LEU A 108 5.25 9.10 7.33
CA LEU A 108 6.58 8.47 7.49
C LEU A 108 6.78 7.81 8.87
N SER A 109 5.79 7.95 9.75
CA SER A 109 5.76 7.32 11.07
C SER A 109 4.32 7.13 11.52
N GLY A 110 4.03 6.02 12.17
CA GLY A 110 2.72 5.67 12.69
C GLY A 110 2.50 6.13 14.12
N SER A 111 1.28 5.95 14.59
CA SER A 111 0.88 6.14 15.98
C SER A 111 0.84 4.81 16.73
N SER A 112 1.32 4.78 17.97
CA SER A 112 1.28 3.58 18.84
C SER A 112 -0.13 3.11 19.21
N ILE A 113 -1.17 3.90 18.88
CA ILE A 113 -2.57 3.57 19.18
C ILE A 113 -3.18 2.63 18.14
N TYR A 114 -2.62 2.60 16.93
CA TYR A 114 -3.11 1.78 15.83
C TYR A 114 -2.18 0.59 15.58
N LYS A 115 -2.72 -0.38 14.85
CA LYS A 115 -1.99 -1.54 14.37
C LYS A 115 -1.67 -1.36 12.89
N TYR A 116 -0.54 -1.89 12.46
CA TYR A 116 -0.09 -1.76 11.08
C TYR A 116 0.18 -3.12 10.44
N VAL A 117 -0.28 -3.29 9.20
CA VAL A 117 -0.05 -4.49 8.39
C VAL A 117 0.81 -4.13 7.19
N TYR A 118 1.89 -4.88 6.98
CA TYR A 118 2.87 -4.62 5.94
C TYR A 118 2.62 -5.59 4.79
N GLY A 119 2.53 -5.08 3.58
CA GLY A 119 2.49 -5.89 2.36
C GLY A 119 3.82 -5.79 1.66
N ILE A 120 4.43 -6.92 1.33
CA ILE A 120 5.78 -6.97 0.78
C ILE A 120 5.81 -7.84 -0.47
N ASP A 121 6.07 -7.23 -1.62
CA ASP A 121 6.47 -7.95 -2.83
C ASP A 121 8.00 -7.97 -2.91
N PRO A 122 8.64 -9.16 -2.80
CA PRO A 122 10.08 -9.28 -2.72
C PRO A 122 10.79 -9.35 -4.09
N ALA A 123 10.13 -9.02 -5.20
CA ALA A 123 10.76 -9.01 -6.53
C ALA A 123 11.97 -8.06 -6.62
N SER A 124 12.94 -8.34 -7.50
CA SER A 124 14.21 -7.54 -7.49
C SER A 124 14.98 -7.44 -8.81
N GLU A 125 14.91 -8.45 -9.69
CA GLU A 125 15.76 -8.52 -10.88
C GLU A 125 15.29 -7.59 -12.01
N ARG A 126 14.03 -7.72 -12.40
CA ARG A 126 13.39 -6.91 -13.46
C ARG A 126 12.35 -5.94 -12.92
N ASP A 127 11.81 -6.30 -11.78
CA ASP A 127 10.71 -5.67 -11.08
C ASP A 127 11.21 -4.98 -9.80
N ASN A 128 10.30 -4.34 -9.08
CA ASN A 128 10.62 -3.61 -7.86
C ASN A 128 10.30 -4.45 -6.63
N PHE A 129 11.19 -4.40 -5.64
CA PHE A 129 10.85 -4.74 -4.27
C PHE A 129 9.92 -3.64 -3.75
N SER A 130 8.76 -3.99 -3.22
CA SER A 130 7.74 -3.01 -2.81
C SER A 130 7.20 -3.30 -1.42
N ILE A 131 7.02 -2.24 -0.62
CA ILE A 131 6.37 -2.26 0.70
C ILE A 131 5.18 -1.30 0.65
N ILE A 132 4.00 -1.81 1.00
CA ILE A 132 2.81 -1.00 1.30
C ILE A 132 2.44 -1.21 2.78
N ILE A 133 2.19 -0.14 3.54
CA ILE A 133 1.74 -0.25 4.94
C ILE A 133 0.30 0.21 5.06
N LEU A 134 -0.50 -0.64 5.70
CA LEU A 134 -1.88 -0.38 6.07
C LEU A 134 -2.00 -0.05 7.56
N GLU A 135 -2.67 1.05 7.88
CA GLU A 135 -3.07 1.41 9.25
C GLU A 135 -4.50 0.90 9.50
N LEU A 136 -4.68 0.08 10.53
CA LEU A 136 -5.97 -0.53 10.86
C LEU A 136 -6.78 0.35 11.81
N HIS A 137 -7.95 0.79 11.34
CA HIS A 137 -8.99 1.44 12.15
C HIS A 137 -10.14 0.47 12.43
N LYS A 138 -11.00 0.83 13.38
CA LYS A 138 -12.11 -0.05 13.79
C LYS A 138 -13.08 -0.41 12.66
N ASP A 139 -13.34 0.53 11.76
CA ASP A 139 -14.34 0.43 10.69
C ASP A 139 -13.76 0.61 9.28
N HIS A 140 -12.44 0.81 9.16
CA HIS A 140 -11.74 0.93 7.88
C HIS A 140 -10.24 0.66 8.02
N THR A 141 -9.55 0.67 6.89
CA THR A 141 -8.12 0.49 6.75
C THR A 141 -7.59 1.59 5.84
N ARG A 142 -6.43 2.17 6.19
CA ARG A 142 -5.82 3.28 5.46
C ARG A 142 -4.50 2.84 4.85
N VAL A 143 -4.28 3.12 3.57
CA VAL A 143 -2.96 3.01 2.95
C VAL A 143 -2.15 4.24 3.37
N VAL A 144 -1.19 4.09 4.28
CA VAL A 144 -0.47 5.23 4.88
C VAL A 144 0.94 5.41 4.36
N TYR A 145 1.56 4.34 3.83
CA TYR A 145 2.95 4.40 3.38
C TYR A 145 3.21 3.48 2.20
N GLY A 146 4.03 3.95 1.26
CA GLY A 146 4.50 3.20 0.10
C GLY A 146 6.00 3.39 -0.07
N TRP A 147 6.70 2.31 -0.42
CA TRP A 147 8.12 2.35 -0.71
C TRP A 147 8.50 1.29 -1.72
N SER A 148 9.35 1.63 -2.68
CA SER A 148 9.90 0.67 -3.62
C SER A 148 11.40 0.83 -3.83
N THR A 149 12.07 -0.25 -4.20
CA THR A 149 13.46 -0.23 -4.67
C THR A 149 13.70 -1.33 -5.69
N ASN A 150 14.83 -1.28 -6.39
CA ASN A 150 15.28 -2.36 -7.25
C ASN A 150 16.80 -2.45 -7.21
N ARG A 151 17.39 -3.46 -7.85
CA ARG A 151 18.85 -3.64 -7.84
C ARG A 151 19.63 -2.45 -8.39
N LYS A 152 19.08 -1.67 -9.33
CA LYS A 152 19.75 -0.47 -9.86
C LYS A 152 19.78 0.65 -8.83
N ASP A 153 18.64 0.91 -8.19
CA ASP A 153 18.53 1.87 -7.11
C ASP A 153 19.42 1.48 -5.91
N PHE A 154 19.39 0.22 -5.50
CA PHE A 154 20.27 -0.31 -4.45
C PHE A 154 21.76 -0.09 -4.76
N LYS A 155 22.21 -0.39 -5.98
CA LYS A 155 23.61 -0.14 -6.39
C LYS A 155 23.99 1.33 -6.29
N ARG A 156 23.08 2.23 -6.69
CA ARG A 156 23.29 3.69 -6.55
C ARG A 156 23.39 4.11 -5.08
N ARG A 157 22.54 3.56 -4.20
CA ARG A 157 22.58 3.81 -2.75
C ARG A 157 23.87 3.29 -2.12
N LEU A 158 24.35 2.12 -2.54
CA LEU A 158 25.62 1.54 -2.10
C LEU A 158 26.81 2.43 -2.50
N GLN A 159 26.83 2.92 -3.74
CA GLN A 159 27.86 3.86 -4.22
C GLN A 159 27.87 5.18 -3.44
N SER A 160 26.71 5.63 -2.98
CA SER A 160 26.60 6.84 -2.14
C SER A 160 26.95 6.62 -0.65
N GLY A 161 27.31 5.39 -0.25
CA GLY A 161 27.63 5.04 1.14
C GLY A 161 26.43 4.96 2.07
N LEU A 162 25.21 4.82 1.52
CA LEU A 162 23.95 4.82 2.28
C LEU A 162 23.37 3.42 2.51
N ALA A 163 23.76 2.45 1.69
CA ALA A 163 23.51 1.05 1.98
C ALA A 163 24.73 0.47 2.71
N GLY A 164 24.51 -0.19 3.86
CA GLY A 164 25.57 -0.83 4.64
C GLY A 164 26.21 -2.02 3.93
N LYS A 165 26.92 -2.89 4.68
CA LYS A 165 27.53 -4.14 4.18
C LYS A 165 26.52 -5.24 3.83
N TYR A 166 25.28 -4.87 3.50
CA TYR A 166 24.23 -5.83 3.20
C TYR A 166 24.23 -6.21 1.72
N ASP A 167 23.81 -7.43 1.44
CA ASP A 167 23.29 -7.79 0.12
C ASP A 167 21.94 -7.09 -0.13
N PHE A 168 21.40 -7.21 -1.35
CA PHE A 168 20.15 -6.54 -1.72
C PHE A 168 18.98 -6.91 -0.77
N TYR A 169 18.82 -8.20 -0.46
CA TYR A 169 17.74 -8.66 0.41
C TYR A 169 17.99 -8.32 1.88
N GLY A 170 19.23 -8.31 2.36
CA GLY A 170 19.58 -7.79 3.68
C GLY A 170 19.29 -6.29 3.81
N PHE A 171 19.52 -5.51 2.76
CA PHE A 171 19.13 -4.09 2.72
C PHE A 171 17.61 -3.92 2.83
N CYS A 172 16.84 -4.76 2.12
CA CYS A 172 15.39 -4.73 2.19
C CYS A 172 14.87 -5.21 3.57
N ALA A 173 15.46 -6.26 4.15
CA ALA A 173 15.14 -6.73 5.50
C ALA A 173 15.44 -5.66 6.57
N ARG A 174 16.57 -4.95 6.44
CA ARG A 174 16.90 -3.80 7.29
C ARG A 174 15.85 -2.69 7.17
N LYS A 175 15.40 -2.38 5.95
CA LYS A 175 14.33 -1.40 5.70
C LYS A 175 13.01 -1.81 6.36
N ILE A 176 12.61 -3.09 6.29
CA ILE A 176 11.42 -3.61 6.98
C ILE A 176 11.54 -3.36 8.49
N ARG A 177 12.66 -3.76 9.09
CA ARG A 177 12.90 -3.62 10.53
C ARG A 177 12.95 -2.16 10.97
N ASP A 178 13.53 -1.28 10.17
CA ASP A 178 13.54 0.17 10.47
C ASP A 178 12.15 0.77 10.40
N LEU A 179 11.31 0.32 9.46
CA LEU A 179 9.90 0.69 9.42
C LEU A 179 9.16 0.19 10.67
N MET A 180 9.43 -1.02 11.18
CA MET A 180 8.81 -1.54 12.41
C MET A 180 9.10 -0.69 13.65
N LYS A 181 10.20 0.08 13.66
CA LYS A 181 10.53 1.02 14.75
C LYS A 181 9.63 2.25 14.74
N VAL A 182 9.12 2.65 13.56
CA VAL A 182 8.32 3.88 13.39
C VAL A 182 6.84 3.60 13.13
N PHE A 183 6.49 2.43 12.63
CA PHE A 183 5.11 1.93 12.50
C PHE A 183 4.98 0.64 13.33
N PRO A 184 4.17 0.63 14.40
CA PRO A 184 3.91 -0.56 15.22
C PRO A 184 3.35 -1.74 14.40
N CYS A 185 4.23 -2.63 13.96
CA CYS A 185 3.87 -3.72 13.07
C CYS A 185 3.16 -4.86 13.84
N ASP A 186 1.95 -5.19 13.38
CA ASP A 186 1.14 -6.31 13.92
C ASP A 186 1.31 -7.56 13.03
N ALA A 187 1.44 -7.37 11.71
CA ALA A 187 1.60 -8.46 10.74
C ALA A 187 2.37 -8.03 9.48
N ILE A 188 3.12 -8.97 8.89
CA ILE A 188 3.83 -8.81 7.62
C ILE A 188 3.30 -9.86 6.64
N ALA A 189 2.60 -9.42 5.60
CA ALA A 189 2.16 -10.24 4.48
C ALA A 189 3.21 -10.18 3.36
N MET A 190 3.75 -11.33 2.95
CA MET A 190 4.83 -11.41 1.98
C MET A 190 4.63 -12.56 1.01
N ASP A 191 5.01 -12.39 -0.26
CA ASP A 191 5.00 -13.50 -1.22
C ASP A 191 5.99 -14.59 -0.76
N ALA A 192 5.52 -15.82 -0.68
CA ALA A 192 6.30 -16.96 -0.24
C ALA A 192 7.36 -17.42 -1.25
N GLN A 193 7.31 -16.94 -2.49
CA GLN A 193 8.16 -17.42 -3.58
C GLN A 193 9.33 -16.49 -3.90
N GLY A 194 10.35 -17.03 -4.56
CA GLY A 194 11.46 -16.27 -5.11
C GLY A 194 12.22 -15.47 -4.05
N GLY A 195 12.14 -14.13 -4.14
CA GLY A 195 12.78 -13.23 -3.18
C GLY A 195 12.23 -13.34 -1.75
N GLY A 196 11.03 -13.89 -1.57
CA GLY A 196 10.41 -14.07 -0.25
C GLY A 196 11.24 -14.95 0.67
N ILE A 197 11.79 -16.04 0.15
CA ILE A 197 12.67 -16.95 0.90
C ILE A 197 13.91 -16.21 1.39
N ALA A 198 14.53 -15.39 0.53
CA ALA A 198 15.73 -14.65 0.89
C ALA A 198 15.47 -13.55 1.93
N ILE A 199 14.28 -12.93 1.90
CA ILE A 199 13.87 -11.96 2.93
C ILE A 199 13.55 -12.68 4.23
N GLU A 200 12.81 -13.79 4.19
CA GLU A 200 12.52 -14.62 5.36
C GLU A 200 13.81 -15.02 6.09
N GLU A 201 14.80 -15.56 5.36
CA GLU A 201 16.14 -15.88 5.87
C GLU A 201 16.80 -14.65 6.51
N ALA A 202 16.80 -13.52 5.81
CA ALA A 202 17.41 -12.29 6.32
C ALA A 202 16.70 -11.71 7.56
N LEU A 203 15.42 -12.01 7.77
CA LEU A 203 14.63 -11.55 8.90
C LEU A 203 14.88 -12.36 10.19
N HIS A 204 15.55 -13.51 10.13
CA HIS A 204 15.95 -14.26 11.32
C HIS A 204 17.46 -14.52 11.43
N ASP A 205 18.25 -13.98 10.50
CA ASP A 205 19.70 -14.04 10.50
C ASP A 205 20.29 -13.10 11.59
N PRO A 206 20.97 -13.64 12.62
CA PRO A 206 21.59 -12.83 13.68
C PRO A 206 22.61 -11.81 13.16
N ASP A 207 23.30 -12.11 12.05
CA ASP A 207 24.31 -11.21 11.47
C ASP A 207 23.67 -9.97 10.80
N LYS A 208 22.36 -10.04 10.52
CA LYS A 208 21.59 -8.95 9.90
C LYS A 208 20.71 -8.20 10.91
N MET A 209 20.77 -8.58 12.19
CA MET A 209 19.99 -7.97 13.27
C MET A 209 20.80 -6.96 14.07
N GLU A 210 20.11 -5.93 14.56
CA GLU A 210 20.66 -4.98 15.53
C GLU A 210 20.39 -5.44 16.97
N SER A 211 21.12 -4.87 17.93
CA SER A 211 20.96 -5.19 19.35
C SER A 211 19.54 -4.87 19.83
N GLY A 212 18.91 -5.83 20.52
CA GLY A 212 17.54 -5.71 21.04
C GLY A 212 16.45 -6.11 20.05
N GLU A 213 16.80 -6.45 18.81
CA GLU A 213 15.83 -6.98 17.85
C GLU A 213 15.56 -8.47 18.08
N LEU A 214 14.33 -8.90 17.75
CA LEU A 214 13.94 -10.31 17.77
C LEU A 214 13.94 -10.87 16.33
N PRO A 215 14.23 -12.17 16.15
CA PRO A 215 14.04 -12.84 14.87
C PRO A 215 12.55 -12.87 14.54
N ILE A 216 12.22 -12.78 13.24
CA ILE A 216 10.85 -12.78 12.75
C ILE A 216 10.63 -14.08 11.98
N TRP A 217 9.55 -14.78 12.32
CA TRP A 217 9.22 -16.11 11.83
C TRP A 217 7.84 -16.13 11.17
N PRO A 218 7.58 -17.12 10.28
CA PRO A 218 6.25 -17.43 9.82
C PRO A 218 5.25 -17.60 10.97
N ILE A 219 4.00 -17.20 10.71
CA ILE A 219 2.91 -17.46 11.65
C ILE A 219 2.76 -18.96 11.89
N ILE A 220 2.37 -19.29 13.13
CA ILE A 220 2.05 -20.65 13.54
C ILE A 220 0.65 -20.97 12.97
N GLU A 221 0.57 -22.02 12.17
CA GLU A 221 -0.67 -22.52 11.57
C GLU A 221 -1.02 -23.88 12.17
N ASP A 222 -2.20 -24.41 11.88
CA ASP A 222 -2.63 -25.73 12.38
C ASP A 222 -1.67 -26.87 11.99
N LYS A 223 -0.96 -26.70 10.87
CA LYS A 223 0.08 -27.62 10.45
C LYS A 223 1.41 -27.18 11.06
N GLU A 224 1.92 -27.99 11.98
CA GLU A 224 3.21 -27.79 12.62
C GLU A 224 4.34 -27.60 11.60
N LYS A 225 5.18 -26.60 11.85
CA LYS A 225 6.40 -26.27 11.11
C LYS A 225 7.60 -26.25 12.05
N ASP A 226 8.78 -26.49 11.51
CA ASP A 226 10.05 -26.43 12.26
C ASP A 226 10.33 -25.05 12.88
N THR A 227 9.72 -24.00 12.32
CA THR A 227 9.82 -22.63 12.81
C THR A 227 9.03 -22.40 14.10
N ASP A 228 8.00 -23.20 14.39
CA ASP A 228 7.02 -22.91 15.45
C ASP A 228 7.62 -23.05 16.85
N ILE A 229 8.71 -23.79 16.99
CA ILE A 229 9.46 -23.96 18.24
C ILE A 229 10.51 -22.86 18.47
N LYS A 230 10.72 -21.98 17.48
CA LYS A 230 11.75 -20.94 17.56
C LYS A 230 11.26 -19.77 18.40
N SER A 231 12.15 -19.20 19.20
CA SER A 231 11.85 -17.96 19.93
C SER A 231 11.91 -16.77 18.96
N GLY A 232 10.93 -15.87 19.02
CA GLY A 232 10.86 -14.70 18.16
C GLY A 232 9.44 -14.17 17.94
N LEU A 233 9.29 -13.30 16.94
CA LEU A 233 8.01 -12.75 16.51
C LEU A 233 7.41 -13.61 15.39
N HIS A 234 6.30 -14.28 15.66
CA HIS A 234 5.55 -15.07 14.66
C HIS A 234 4.50 -14.20 13.98
N ILE A 235 4.94 -13.31 13.09
CA ILE A 235 4.09 -12.30 12.45
C ILE A 235 4.19 -12.30 10.91
N LEU A 236 4.94 -13.25 10.32
CA LEU A 236 5.15 -13.34 8.88
C LEU A 236 4.09 -14.24 8.23
N HIS A 237 3.17 -13.64 7.48
CA HIS A 237 2.15 -14.31 6.69
C HIS A 237 2.65 -14.55 5.27
N LEU A 238 3.12 -15.77 5.00
CA LEU A 238 3.61 -16.20 3.70
C LEU A 238 2.43 -16.48 2.74
N CYS A 239 2.18 -15.53 1.84
CA CYS A 239 1.09 -15.56 0.87
C CYS A 239 1.49 -16.36 -0.39
N GLN A 240 0.58 -17.15 -0.93
CA GLN A 240 0.87 -18.05 -2.06
C GLN A 240 0.11 -17.65 -3.31
N PHE A 241 0.67 -16.76 -4.13
CA PHE A 241 0.09 -16.35 -5.42
C PHE A 241 -0.10 -17.52 -6.42
N ALA A 242 0.65 -18.61 -6.24
CA ALA A 242 0.49 -19.83 -7.02
C ALA A 242 -0.85 -20.55 -6.78
N LYS A 243 -1.51 -20.31 -5.63
CA LYS A 243 -2.85 -20.84 -5.34
C LYS A 243 -3.91 -19.96 -5.99
N ALA A 244 -4.63 -20.52 -6.97
CA ALA A 244 -5.66 -19.80 -7.72
C ALA A 244 -6.78 -19.28 -6.82
N ASP A 245 -7.22 -20.09 -5.85
CA ASP A 245 -8.31 -19.72 -4.92
C ASP A 245 -7.91 -18.53 -4.05
N TRP A 246 -6.69 -18.55 -3.49
CA TRP A 246 -6.16 -17.45 -2.69
C TRP A 246 -6.05 -16.16 -3.50
N THR A 247 -5.54 -16.25 -4.74
CA THR A 247 -5.40 -15.11 -5.64
C THR A 247 -6.76 -14.52 -6.01
N ALA A 248 -7.75 -15.37 -6.32
CA ALA A 248 -9.10 -14.91 -6.65
C ALA A 248 -9.80 -14.27 -5.44
N GLU A 249 -9.78 -14.95 -4.28
CA GLU A 249 -10.38 -14.45 -3.05
C GLU A 249 -9.76 -13.12 -2.62
N SER A 250 -8.43 -13.01 -2.65
CA SER A 250 -7.73 -11.78 -2.24
C SER A 250 -8.03 -10.61 -3.16
N ASN A 251 -8.13 -10.85 -4.48
CA ASN A 251 -8.45 -9.81 -5.47
C ASN A 251 -9.90 -9.33 -5.37
N HIS A 252 -10.85 -10.27 -5.31
CA HIS A 252 -12.25 -9.91 -5.12
C HIS A 252 -12.48 -9.29 -3.74
N GLY A 253 -11.75 -9.74 -2.72
CA GLY A 253 -11.74 -9.13 -1.39
C GLY A 253 -11.29 -7.68 -1.44
N LEU A 254 -10.12 -7.40 -2.03
CA LEU A 254 -9.62 -6.05 -2.22
C LEU A 254 -10.62 -5.17 -2.97
N ARG A 255 -11.21 -5.67 -4.07
CA ARG A 255 -12.21 -4.92 -4.82
C ARG A 255 -13.43 -4.60 -3.98
N LYS A 256 -13.92 -5.58 -3.21
CA LYS A 256 -15.05 -5.39 -2.30
C LYS A 256 -14.74 -4.31 -1.24
N ASP A 257 -13.54 -4.30 -0.67
CA ASP A 257 -13.17 -3.30 0.34
C ASP A 257 -13.11 -1.88 -0.23
N LEU A 258 -12.78 -1.74 -1.52
CA LEU A 258 -12.89 -0.46 -2.23
C LEU A 258 -14.35 -0.10 -2.51
N GLU A 259 -15.17 -1.06 -2.96
CA GLU A 259 -16.61 -0.84 -3.23
C GLU A 259 -17.37 -0.44 -1.95
N ASP A 260 -17.03 -1.07 -0.82
CA ASP A 260 -17.60 -0.79 0.51
C ASP A 260 -16.97 0.47 1.17
N LYS A 261 -15.96 1.08 0.54
CA LYS A 261 -15.20 2.24 1.05
C LYS A 261 -14.58 2.02 2.43
N VAL A 262 -14.09 0.81 2.67
CA VAL A 262 -13.39 0.43 3.91
C VAL A 262 -11.88 0.34 3.73
N LEU A 263 -11.37 0.23 2.51
CA LEU A 263 -9.95 0.47 2.21
C LEU A 263 -9.80 1.84 1.55
N LEU A 264 -9.04 2.73 2.17
CA LEU A 264 -8.96 4.13 1.77
C LEU A 264 -7.53 4.55 1.42
N PHE A 265 -7.42 5.54 0.53
CA PHE A 265 -6.18 6.17 0.11
C PHE A 265 -6.05 7.58 0.71
N PRO A 266 -4.82 8.06 0.96
CA PRO A 266 -4.59 9.38 1.54
C PRO A 266 -5.02 10.46 0.57
N ARG A 267 -5.30 11.65 1.11
CA ARG A 267 -5.60 12.82 0.29
C ARG A 267 -4.45 13.10 -0.68
N PHE A 268 -4.81 13.50 -1.89
CA PHE A 268 -3.86 13.90 -2.92
C PHE A 268 -4.37 15.15 -3.62
N ASP A 269 -3.68 16.26 -3.37
CA ASP A 269 -3.97 17.56 -3.95
C ASP A 269 -2.70 18.42 -3.96
N PRO A 270 -2.65 19.50 -4.78
CA PRO A 270 -1.46 20.33 -4.91
C PRO A 270 -0.95 20.94 -3.59
N LEU A 271 -1.85 21.25 -2.64
CA LEU A 271 -1.45 21.79 -1.34
C LEU A 271 -0.78 20.72 -0.49
N SER A 272 -1.36 19.51 -0.44
CA SER A 272 -0.75 18.37 0.27
C SER A 272 0.64 18.02 -0.28
N LEU A 273 0.85 18.12 -1.59
CA LEU A 273 2.16 17.89 -2.21
C LEU A 273 3.20 18.96 -1.81
N GLU A 274 2.81 20.25 -1.84
CA GLU A 274 3.70 21.33 -1.43
C GLU A 274 4.05 21.23 0.07
N LEU A 275 3.10 20.85 0.92
CA LEU A 275 3.34 20.59 2.35
C LEU A 275 4.35 19.45 2.53
N ALA A 276 4.23 18.36 1.76
CA ALA A 276 5.19 17.26 1.80
C ALA A 276 6.61 17.71 1.45
N THR A 277 6.77 18.47 0.36
CA THR A 277 8.06 19.03 -0.05
C THR A 277 8.65 19.98 1.01
N GLN A 278 7.81 20.76 1.70
CA GLN A 278 8.25 21.63 2.80
C GLN A 278 8.72 20.83 4.02
N ASP A 279 7.98 19.80 4.42
CA ASP A 279 8.38 18.90 5.51
C ASP A 279 9.72 18.21 5.22
N ASP A 280 9.96 17.82 3.97
CA ASP A 280 11.21 17.23 3.54
C ASP A 280 12.38 18.22 3.58
N LYS A 281 12.16 19.49 3.22
CA LYS A 281 13.15 20.56 3.40
C LYS A 281 13.48 20.79 4.88
N ILE A 282 12.48 20.79 5.76
CA ILE A 282 12.70 20.97 7.20
C ILE A 282 13.52 19.80 7.76
N ARG A 283 13.16 18.56 7.42
CA ARG A 283 13.90 17.35 7.82
C ARG A 283 15.34 17.38 7.29
N SER A 284 15.52 17.82 6.05
CA SER A 284 16.82 18.04 5.43
C SER A 284 17.71 18.96 6.23
N ASP A 285 17.18 20.11 6.60
CA ASP A 285 17.94 21.13 7.31
C ASP A 285 18.28 20.69 8.74
N VAL A 286 17.34 20.03 9.43
CA VAL A 286 17.59 19.44 10.75
C VAL A 286 18.68 18.37 10.69
N TRP A 287 18.66 17.50 9.68
CA TRP A 287 19.67 16.46 9.53
C TRP A 287 21.05 17.06 9.22
N LYS A 288 21.14 18.03 8.31
CA LYS A 288 22.39 18.70 7.95
C LYS A 288 23.02 19.41 9.14
N LYS A 289 22.20 20.05 9.98
CA LYS A 289 22.67 20.66 11.25
C LYS A 289 23.28 19.62 12.20
N LYS A 290 22.69 18.41 12.28
CA LYS A 290 23.22 17.31 13.11
C LYS A 290 24.43 16.61 12.49
N ASN A 291 24.60 16.66 11.17
CA ASN A 291 25.63 15.94 10.42
C ASN A 291 26.37 16.86 9.42
N PRO A 292 27.08 17.90 9.88
CA PRO A 292 27.63 18.94 9.01
C PRO A 292 28.66 18.43 7.99
N SER A 293 29.33 17.31 8.28
CA SER A 293 30.38 16.74 7.43
C SER A 293 29.92 15.62 6.51
N LYS A 294 28.64 15.23 6.54
CA LYS A 294 28.11 14.13 5.72
C LYS A 294 27.29 14.68 4.56
N LYS A 295 27.47 14.10 3.36
CA LYS A 295 26.64 14.39 2.20
C LYS A 295 25.22 13.91 2.50
N PHE A 296 24.27 14.83 2.46
CA PHE A 296 22.87 14.51 2.67
C PHE A 296 22.23 14.06 1.37
N ASN A 297 21.67 12.84 1.36
CA ASN A 297 20.72 12.41 0.34
C ASN A 297 19.44 12.02 1.08
N ILE A 298 18.36 12.76 0.86
CA ILE A 298 17.05 12.25 1.28
C ILE A 298 16.68 11.16 0.32
N TYR A 299 16.57 9.96 0.85
CA TYR A 299 15.70 8.95 0.28
C TYR A 299 14.59 8.76 1.30
N ASP A 300 13.45 8.26 0.85
CA ASP A 300 12.33 7.97 1.75
C ASP A 300 11.74 9.29 2.32
N THR A 301 11.57 10.28 1.44
CA THR A 301 10.84 11.52 1.71
C THR A 301 9.34 11.27 1.84
N LEU A 302 8.61 12.24 2.38
CA LEU A 302 7.15 12.21 2.31
C LEU A 302 6.67 12.38 0.88
N GLU A 303 7.36 13.20 0.08
CA GLU A 303 7.08 13.32 -1.36
C GLU A 303 7.25 11.97 -2.09
N ASP A 304 8.36 11.24 -1.87
CA ASP A 304 8.56 9.90 -2.44
C ASP A 304 7.41 8.98 -2.03
N CYS A 305 7.03 8.97 -0.75
CA CYS A 305 5.95 8.14 -0.23
C CYS A 305 4.59 8.47 -0.88
N VAL A 306 4.27 9.75 -1.09
CA VAL A 306 3.04 10.16 -1.79
C VAL A 306 3.07 9.65 -3.23
N MET A 307 4.17 9.84 -3.93
CA MET A 307 4.32 9.38 -5.32
C MET A 307 4.24 7.86 -5.45
N GLU A 308 4.79 7.11 -4.50
CA GLU A 308 4.68 5.65 -4.43
C GLU A 308 3.21 5.19 -4.28
N ILE A 309 2.40 5.91 -3.51
CA ILE A 309 0.97 5.63 -3.35
C ILE A 309 0.19 6.01 -4.62
N GLU A 310 0.54 7.09 -5.31
CA GLU A 310 -0.07 7.43 -6.60
C GLU A 310 0.27 6.39 -7.69
N GLU A 311 1.53 5.94 -7.75
CA GLU A 311 1.93 4.87 -8.66
C GLU A 311 1.19 3.55 -8.34
N LEU A 312 0.95 3.23 -7.06
CA LEU A 312 0.10 2.11 -6.66
C LEU A 312 -1.33 2.23 -7.22
N LYS A 313 -1.96 3.41 -7.15
CA LYS A 313 -3.30 3.63 -7.71
C LYS A 313 -3.32 3.41 -9.23
N ASP A 314 -2.26 3.82 -9.91
CA ASP A 314 -2.15 3.62 -11.35
C ASP A 314 -1.90 2.15 -11.70
N GLU A 315 -1.05 1.43 -10.96
CA GLU A 315 -0.88 -0.02 -11.09
C GLU A 315 -2.22 -0.76 -10.97
N LEU A 316 -3.02 -0.45 -9.93
CA LEU A 316 -4.35 -1.02 -9.73
C LEU A 316 -5.25 -0.85 -10.97
N CYS A 317 -5.23 0.32 -11.59
CA CYS A 317 -6.03 0.62 -12.78
C CYS A 317 -5.63 -0.19 -14.01
N THR A 318 -4.41 -0.72 -14.04
CA THR A 318 -3.90 -1.52 -15.17
C THR A 318 -4.15 -3.01 -15.02
N ILE A 319 -4.56 -3.49 -13.84
CA ILE A 319 -4.82 -4.91 -13.61
C ILE A 319 -6.03 -5.36 -14.44
N VAL A 320 -5.85 -6.37 -15.27
CA VAL A 320 -6.90 -6.97 -16.09
C VAL A 320 -7.18 -8.39 -15.58
N LEU A 321 -8.47 -8.69 -15.43
CA LEU A 321 -8.95 -10.05 -15.20
C LEU A 321 -9.08 -10.78 -16.54
N THR A 322 -8.34 -11.88 -16.69
CA THR A 322 -8.40 -12.77 -17.84
C THR A 322 -8.69 -14.20 -17.38
N ARG A 323 -9.28 -15.02 -18.26
CA ARG A 323 -9.44 -16.46 -18.03
C ARG A 323 -8.42 -17.23 -18.85
N THR A 324 -7.77 -18.22 -18.24
CA THR A 324 -6.75 -19.05 -18.90
C THR A 324 -7.31 -20.00 -19.96
N GLY A 325 -8.63 -20.05 -20.16
CA GLY A 325 -9.30 -20.81 -21.22
C GLY A 325 -10.82 -20.59 -21.22
N THR A 326 -11.54 -21.29 -22.10
CA THR A 326 -13.00 -21.20 -22.26
C THR A 326 -13.78 -22.33 -21.58
N GLY A 327 -13.10 -23.32 -20.99
CA GLY A 327 -13.71 -24.49 -20.35
C GLY A 327 -14.11 -24.29 -18.89
N VAL A 328 -14.81 -25.28 -18.32
CA VAL A 328 -15.29 -25.31 -16.92
C VAL A 328 -14.16 -25.22 -15.89
N ASN A 329 -12.95 -25.67 -16.24
CA ASN A 329 -11.75 -25.60 -15.40
C ASN A 329 -10.88 -24.35 -15.68
N SER A 330 -11.42 -23.35 -16.37
CA SER A 330 -10.70 -22.10 -16.61
C SER A 330 -10.44 -21.39 -15.28
N ARG A 331 -9.21 -20.90 -15.11
CA ARG A 331 -8.80 -20.17 -13.91
C ARG A 331 -8.78 -18.68 -14.22
N ASP A 332 -9.29 -17.91 -13.28
CA ASP A 332 -9.19 -16.46 -13.31
C ASP A 332 -7.74 -16.04 -13.02
N ARG A 333 -7.25 -15.05 -13.76
CA ARG A 333 -5.89 -14.53 -13.68
C ARG A 333 -5.93 -13.00 -13.70
N TRP A 334 -5.29 -12.40 -12.71
CA TRP A 334 -5.11 -10.95 -12.62
C TRP A 334 -3.70 -10.57 -13.04
N ASP A 335 -3.59 -9.80 -14.11
CA ASP A 335 -2.31 -9.40 -14.66
C ASP A 335 -2.37 -8.08 -15.41
N THR A 336 -1.22 -7.45 -15.62
CA THR A 336 -1.15 -6.29 -16.50
C THR A 336 -1.19 -6.73 -17.97
N PRO A 337 -1.70 -5.89 -18.89
CA PRO A 337 -1.64 -6.13 -20.32
C PRO A 337 -0.23 -6.49 -20.82
N GLU A 338 -0.15 -7.37 -21.82
CA GLU A 338 1.12 -7.62 -22.52
C GLU A 338 1.47 -6.42 -23.39
N VAL A 339 2.66 -5.86 -23.18
CA VAL A 339 3.22 -4.76 -23.96
C VAL A 339 4.40 -5.26 -24.78
N LYS A 340 4.56 -4.83 -26.03
CA LYS A 340 5.79 -5.13 -26.79
C LYS A 340 6.90 -4.21 -26.31
N LEU A 341 8.04 -4.77 -25.94
CA LEU A 341 9.24 -4.03 -25.60
C LEU A 341 10.01 -3.63 -26.87
N LEU A 342 10.95 -2.70 -26.70
CA LEU A 342 11.79 -2.14 -27.77
C LEU A 342 12.57 -3.18 -28.57
N ASP A 343 12.86 -4.33 -27.96
CA ASP A 343 13.56 -5.46 -28.57
C ASP A 343 12.62 -6.47 -29.25
N GLY A 344 11.32 -6.13 -29.38
CA GLY A 344 10.29 -6.99 -29.95
C GLY A 344 9.83 -8.10 -29.00
N LYS A 345 10.39 -8.21 -27.79
CA LYS A 345 9.95 -9.20 -26.79
C LYS A 345 8.66 -8.75 -26.13
N LYS A 346 7.85 -9.72 -25.71
CA LYS A 346 6.71 -9.46 -24.85
C LYS A 346 7.21 -9.08 -23.46
N GLY A 347 6.78 -7.93 -22.98
CA GLY A 347 6.96 -7.45 -21.62
C GLY A 347 5.60 -7.18 -20.98
N ARG A 348 5.64 -6.77 -19.72
CA ARG A 348 4.47 -6.41 -18.92
C ARG A 348 4.78 -5.18 -18.10
N LEU A 349 3.72 -4.45 -17.74
CA LEU A 349 3.86 -3.36 -16.78
C LEU A 349 4.13 -3.95 -15.40
N ARG A 350 4.78 -3.16 -14.54
CA ARG A 350 5.04 -3.57 -13.16
C ARG A 350 3.74 -3.56 -12.35
N LYS A 351 3.70 -4.39 -11.32
CA LYS A 351 2.52 -4.56 -10.46
C LYS A 351 2.89 -4.91 -9.00
N ASP A 352 4.10 -4.57 -8.60
CA ASP A 352 4.71 -5.02 -7.35
C ASP A 352 4.08 -4.31 -6.13
N ARG A 353 3.58 -3.08 -6.30
CA ARG A 353 2.85 -2.37 -5.24
C ARG A 353 1.44 -2.91 -5.12
N TYR A 354 0.81 -3.20 -6.26
CA TYR A 354 -0.49 -3.85 -6.29
C TYR A 354 -0.46 -5.20 -5.56
N SER A 355 0.50 -6.07 -5.83
CA SER A 355 0.62 -7.38 -5.15
C SER A 355 0.86 -7.21 -3.65
N ALA A 356 1.72 -6.27 -3.25
CA ALA A 356 1.91 -5.89 -1.86
C ALA A 356 0.59 -5.43 -1.18
N LEU A 357 -0.22 -4.60 -1.86
CA LEU A 357 -1.52 -4.17 -1.36
C LEU A 357 -2.51 -5.34 -1.24
N VAL A 358 -2.58 -6.24 -2.24
CA VAL A 358 -3.46 -7.42 -2.20
C VAL A 358 -3.16 -8.29 -0.99
N MET A 359 -1.87 -8.57 -0.74
CA MET A 359 -1.42 -9.38 0.39
C MET A 359 -1.75 -8.74 1.75
N SER A 360 -1.36 -7.48 1.94
CA SER A 360 -1.63 -6.77 3.19
C SER A 360 -3.13 -6.62 3.46
N ASN A 361 -3.93 -6.35 2.43
CA ASN A 361 -5.38 -6.25 2.58
C ASN A 361 -6.02 -7.60 2.95
N ALA A 362 -5.56 -8.70 2.35
CA ALA A 362 -6.04 -10.04 2.72
C ALA A 362 -5.78 -10.36 4.20
N VAL A 363 -4.58 -10.06 4.69
CA VAL A 363 -4.23 -10.23 6.11
C VAL A 363 -5.01 -9.27 7.01
N ALA A 364 -5.14 -8.00 6.63
CA ALA A 364 -5.93 -7.01 7.36
C ALA A 364 -7.39 -7.43 7.52
N ARG A 365 -8.02 -7.98 6.46
CA ARG A 365 -9.38 -8.53 6.52
C ARG A 365 -9.49 -9.66 7.55
N ASN A 366 -8.50 -10.53 7.63
CA ASN A 366 -8.50 -11.64 8.59
C ASN A 366 -8.36 -11.11 10.03
N ILE A 367 -7.51 -10.10 10.26
CA ILE A 367 -7.35 -9.46 11.57
C ILE A 367 -8.67 -8.78 12.00
N HIS A 368 -9.34 -8.06 11.10
CA HIS A 368 -10.62 -7.41 11.39
C HIS A 368 -11.77 -8.38 11.68
N ARG A 369 -11.73 -9.57 11.06
CA ARG A 369 -12.74 -10.62 11.24
C ARG A 369 -12.45 -11.54 12.41
N ALA A 370 -11.22 -11.57 12.91
CA ALA A 370 -10.83 -12.41 14.02
C ALA A 370 -11.64 -12.02 15.26
N GLU A 371 -12.19 -13.02 15.94
CA GLU A 371 -12.83 -12.80 17.24
C GLU A 371 -11.79 -12.24 18.23
N PRO A 372 -12.17 -11.29 19.10
CA PRO A 372 -11.25 -10.75 20.08
C PRO A 372 -10.74 -11.89 20.96
N ILE A 373 -9.42 -12.03 21.02
CA ILE A 373 -8.75 -13.04 21.86
C ILE A 373 -9.26 -12.86 23.30
N LEU A 374 -9.80 -13.93 23.89
CA LEU A 374 -10.21 -13.97 25.29
C LEU A 374 -9.00 -13.58 26.16
N LYS A 375 -9.05 -12.39 26.77
CA LYS A 375 -8.08 -11.97 27.78
C LYS A 375 -8.35 -12.77 29.06
N TYR A 376 -7.54 -13.80 29.31
CA TYR A 376 -7.52 -14.47 30.59
C TYR A 376 -6.70 -13.64 31.57
N GLU A 377 -7.34 -13.11 32.63
CA GLU A 377 -6.59 -12.58 33.77
C GLU A 377 -5.95 -13.75 34.52
N VAL A 378 -4.62 -13.79 34.59
CA VAL A 378 -3.91 -14.75 35.45
C VAL A 378 -4.04 -14.26 36.89
N ILE A 379 -4.98 -14.84 37.64
CA ILE A 379 -5.09 -14.60 39.08
C ILE A 379 -4.09 -15.52 39.79
N GLY A 380 -2.87 -15.01 40.02
CA GLY A 380 -1.83 -15.68 40.81
C GLY A 380 -0.91 -14.66 41.50
N GLY A 381 -0.62 -14.85 42.79
CA GLY A 381 0.21 -13.93 43.58
C GLY A 381 0.55 -14.45 44.97
N PHE A 382 1.45 -13.75 45.68
CA PHE A 382 1.82 -14.09 47.05
C PHE A 382 0.72 -13.66 48.04
N THR A 383 0.68 -14.29 49.21
CA THR A 383 -0.39 -14.14 50.24
C THR A 383 -0.69 -12.70 50.66
N LYS A 384 0.23 -11.75 50.42
CA LYS A 384 0.06 -10.33 50.70
C LYS A 384 -0.82 -9.61 49.67
N ASP A 385 -0.82 -10.08 48.42
CA ASP A 385 -1.53 -9.44 47.30
C ASP A 385 -2.97 -9.95 47.13
N ILE A 386 -3.30 -11.09 47.78
CA ILE A 386 -4.60 -11.76 47.69
C ILE A 386 -5.58 -11.31 48.80
N LYS A 387 -5.09 -10.67 49.87
CA LYS A 387 -5.94 -10.17 50.96
C LYS A 387 -6.79 -8.99 50.51
N GLY A 388 -8.07 -9.25 50.21
CA GLY A 388 -9.10 -8.23 50.06
C GLY A 388 -9.86 -8.21 48.72
N LYS A 389 -9.43 -8.97 47.71
CA LYS A 389 -10.06 -8.94 46.36
C LYS A 389 -11.14 -9.99 46.11
N ASN A 390 -11.30 -10.99 46.98
CA ASN A 390 -12.21 -12.12 46.75
C ASN A 390 -13.40 -12.16 47.72
N LYS A 391 -14.30 -11.17 47.63
CA LYS A 391 -15.70 -11.34 48.05
C LYS A 391 -16.58 -11.27 46.80
N GLY A 392 -16.69 -12.39 46.08
CA GLY A 392 -17.72 -12.59 45.05
C GLY A 392 -17.25 -12.79 43.60
N ASN A 393 -15.96 -12.69 43.28
CA ASN A 393 -15.50 -12.85 41.90
C ASN A 393 -15.20 -14.32 41.54
N LYS A 394 -15.63 -14.72 40.33
CA LYS A 394 -15.35 -16.02 39.71
C LYS A 394 -13.83 -16.17 39.55
N LEU A 395 -13.26 -17.27 40.05
CA LEU A 395 -11.81 -17.54 40.00
C LEU A 395 -11.36 -18.03 38.61
N TYR A 396 -12.28 -18.55 37.81
CA TYR A 396 -12.03 -19.03 36.45
C TYR A 396 -13.05 -18.43 35.48
N HIS A 397 -12.56 -17.89 34.35
CA HIS A 397 -13.35 -17.36 33.24
C HIS A 397 -13.23 -18.30 32.03
N GLY A 398 -14.36 -18.72 31.46
CA GLY A 398 -14.45 -19.67 30.35
C GLY A 398 -15.90 -19.96 29.96
N PRO A 399 -16.15 -20.88 29.01
CA PRO A 399 -17.49 -21.24 28.56
C PRO A 399 -18.42 -21.66 29.71
N ASP A 400 -19.71 -21.28 29.64
CA ASP A 400 -20.67 -21.49 30.73
C ASP A 400 -20.80 -22.96 31.17
N TRP A 401 -20.69 -23.89 30.22
CA TRP A 401 -20.74 -25.33 30.48
C TRP A 401 -19.57 -25.85 31.33
N PHE A 402 -18.43 -25.14 31.32
CA PHE A 402 -17.23 -25.50 32.09
C PHE A 402 -17.18 -24.72 33.42
N THR A 403 -17.51 -23.42 33.40
CA THR A 403 -17.39 -22.55 34.58
C THR A 403 -18.45 -22.82 35.66
N GLN A 404 -19.61 -23.37 35.31
CA GLN A 404 -20.66 -23.73 36.27
C GLN A 404 -20.23 -24.83 37.26
N GLY A 405 -19.37 -25.76 36.84
CA GLY A 405 -18.84 -26.82 37.71
C GLY A 405 -17.54 -26.43 38.44
N VAL A 406 -16.69 -25.62 37.82
CA VAL A 406 -15.36 -25.30 38.36
C VAL A 406 -15.41 -24.22 39.45
N ASN A 407 -16.26 -23.21 39.31
CA ASN A 407 -16.39 -22.14 40.30
C ASN A 407 -17.28 -22.52 41.51
N SER A 408 -17.96 -23.68 41.48
CA SER A 408 -18.94 -24.09 42.50
C SER A 408 -18.41 -25.10 43.53
N GLY A 409 -17.13 -25.52 43.48
CA GLY A 409 -16.60 -26.36 44.55
C GLY A 409 -15.23 -27.04 44.36
N THR A 410 -14.55 -26.87 43.22
CA THR A 410 -13.41 -27.74 42.86
C THR A 410 -12.03 -27.06 42.92
N VAL A 411 -11.97 -25.77 43.27
CA VAL A 411 -10.72 -25.00 43.27
C VAL A 411 -10.29 -24.69 44.71
N PHE A 412 -9.29 -25.41 45.20
CA PHE A 412 -8.63 -25.15 46.47
C PHE A 412 -7.29 -24.47 46.23
N GLY A 413 -7.06 -23.33 46.88
CA GLY A 413 -5.75 -22.70 46.89
C GLY A 413 -4.77 -23.56 47.69
N VAL A 414 -3.76 -24.12 47.02
CA VAL A 414 -2.67 -24.83 47.72
C VAL A 414 -1.70 -23.79 48.25
N VAL A 415 -1.63 -23.66 49.57
CA VAL A 415 -0.67 -22.80 50.26
C VAL A 415 0.55 -23.63 50.62
N ARG A 416 1.70 -23.34 50.00
CA ARG A 416 3.00 -23.80 50.53
C ARG A 416 3.37 -22.87 51.69
N ARG A 417 3.41 -23.41 52.92
CA ARG A 417 3.93 -22.70 54.09
C ARG A 417 5.44 -22.66 54.06
#